data_AF-A0A4U0H0G0-F1
#
_entry.id   AF-A0A4U0H0G0-F1
#
_cell.length_a   1.000
_cell.length_b   1.000
_cell.length_c   1.000
_cell.angle_alpha   90.00
_cell.angle_beta   90.00
_cell.angle_gamma   90.00
#
_symmetry.space_group_name_H-M   'P 1'
#
loop_
_entity.id
_entity.type
_entity.pdbx_description
1 polymer ?
#
loop_
_entity_poly.entity_id
_entity_poly.type
_entity_poly.pdbx_seq_one_letter_code
_entity_poly.pdbx_strand_id
1 'polypeptide(L)'
;MTPPKRGTALAAIAVLCTLVMPAHAADLTELMAQVPPPPEDAVSAMNAMQGEQIVDPAYVEFTQKIADERAAIIELNGGEKPPTIEPIGIDASVPPAVQNIAREFNAYLASNSGKDDPRAALGKRTRWVKKAMGDRQIGITKKLQPCPDPCQNAAVAASNQKLLLQREKILSTELEMWNALFGDWKKKHMPAVVTAQLRLDANADAAQTEAGRAVIARYRAAMLNEISLLFSITDSAIRRAVAIEHGLDGSEPDSISGATRKASTTPPQ
;
A
#
# COMPACT_ATOMS: atom_id res chain seq x y z
N MET A 1 19.87 -45.70 31.74
CA MET A 1 18.42 -45.40 31.74
C MET A 1 18.22 -44.05 32.42
N THR A 2 17.62 -43.14 31.66
CA THR A 2 16.95 -41.86 31.98
C THR A 2 16.21 -41.81 33.33
N PRO A 3 15.83 -40.62 33.87
CA PRO A 3 16.58 -39.37 34.09
C PRO A 3 16.37 -38.78 35.53
N PRO A 4 17.07 -37.70 35.92
CA PRO A 4 16.76 -36.93 37.15
C PRO A 4 15.48 -36.09 37.03
N LYS A 5 14.74 -36.00 38.15
CA LYS A 5 13.52 -35.20 38.32
C LYS A 5 13.82 -33.70 38.38
N ARG A 6 12.99 -32.97 37.64
CA ARG A 6 12.88 -31.50 37.53
C ARG A 6 12.65 -30.83 38.89
N GLY A 7 13.27 -29.66 39.08
CA GLY A 7 12.94 -28.75 40.17
C GLY A 7 13.55 -27.36 39.95
N THR A 8 12.73 -26.46 39.41
CA THR A 8 12.82 -24.98 39.52
C THR A 8 14.10 -24.29 39.04
N ALA A 9 14.18 -24.00 37.74
CA ALA A 9 14.92 -22.84 37.25
C ALA A 9 13.99 -21.62 37.34
N LEU A 10 14.29 -20.70 38.25
CA LEU A 10 13.63 -19.40 38.32
C LEU A 10 13.89 -18.64 37.02
N ALA A 11 12.79 -18.17 36.44
CA ALA A 11 12.77 -17.29 35.29
C ALA A 11 13.46 -15.96 35.61
N ALA A 12 14.43 -15.58 34.79
CA ALA A 12 14.84 -14.19 34.61
C ALA A 12 14.50 -13.81 33.16
N ILE A 13 13.22 -13.56 32.91
CA ILE A 13 12.79 -12.85 31.71
C ILE A 13 13.16 -11.39 31.98
N ALA A 14 14.29 -10.96 31.44
CA ALA A 14 14.59 -9.55 31.29
C ALA A 14 13.59 -8.98 30.28
N VAL A 15 12.45 -8.50 30.80
CA VAL A 15 11.55 -7.63 30.04
C VAL A 15 12.33 -6.35 29.79
N LEU A 16 12.93 -6.27 28.60
CA LEU A 16 13.45 -5.03 28.06
C LEU A 16 12.24 -4.13 27.81
N CYS A 17 11.82 -3.39 28.83
CA CYS A 17 10.91 -2.26 28.68
C CYS A 17 11.63 -1.21 27.85
N THR A 18 11.58 -1.35 26.52
CA THR A 18 11.81 -0.22 25.63
C THR A 18 10.71 0.78 25.94
N LEU A 19 11.08 1.86 26.62
CA LEU A 19 10.34 3.11 26.66
C LEU A 19 10.16 3.54 25.20
N VAL A 20 9.05 3.12 24.59
CA VAL A 20 8.58 3.67 23.32
C VAL A 20 8.20 5.11 23.66
N MET A 21 9.07 6.06 23.33
CA MET A 21 8.65 7.46 23.29
C MET A 21 7.46 7.51 22.32
N PRO A 22 6.37 8.22 22.65
CA PRO A 22 5.24 8.35 21.73
C PRO A 22 5.80 8.89 20.42
N ALA A 23 5.72 8.10 19.36
CA ALA A 23 6.25 8.48 18.06
C ALA A 23 5.59 9.82 17.72
N HIS A 24 6.39 10.87 17.57
CA HIS A 24 5.85 12.13 17.07
C HIS A 24 5.22 11.83 15.72
N ALA A 25 3.91 12.08 15.62
CA ALA A 25 3.16 11.79 14.41
C ALA A 25 3.81 12.55 13.25
N ALA A 26 4.08 11.85 12.15
CA ALA A 26 4.83 12.40 11.02
C ALA A 26 4.08 13.57 10.38
N ASP A 27 4.78 14.50 9.74
CA ASP A 27 4.11 15.46 8.88
C ASP A 27 3.48 14.72 7.68
N LEU A 28 2.15 14.83 7.53
CA LEU A 28 1.43 14.07 6.51
C LEU A 28 1.79 14.50 5.08
N THR A 29 2.14 15.78 4.90
CA THR A 29 2.58 16.31 3.60
C THR A 29 3.93 15.73 3.22
N GLU A 30 4.86 15.72 4.17
CA GLU A 30 6.18 15.13 4.00
C GLU A 30 6.07 13.62 3.74
N LEU A 31 5.25 12.92 4.51
CA LEU A 31 5.02 11.49 4.33
C LEU A 31 4.45 11.17 2.94
N MET A 32 3.50 11.98 2.43
CA MET A 32 2.99 11.82 1.07
C MET A 32 4.04 12.15 -0.01
N ALA A 33 4.91 13.13 0.26
CA ALA A 33 6.00 13.49 -0.65
C ALA A 33 7.04 12.37 -0.77
N GLN A 34 7.31 11.66 0.32
CA GLN A 34 8.29 10.57 0.42
C GLN A 34 7.80 9.21 -0.13
N VAL A 35 6.54 9.08 -0.55
CA VAL A 35 6.06 7.80 -1.11
C VAL A 35 6.93 7.41 -2.30
N PRO A 36 7.56 6.22 -2.29
CA PRO A 36 8.44 5.80 -3.37
C PRO A 36 7.62 5.57 -4.65
N PRO A 37 8.08 6.06 -5.81
CA PRO A 37 7.40 5.82 -7.07
C PRO A 37 7.50 4.35 -7.52
N PRO A 38 6.65 3.92 -8.46
CA PRO A 38 6.83 2.66 -9.17
C PRO A 38 8.22 2.56 -9.83
N PRO A 39 8.78 1.35 -10.01
CA PRO A 39 10.02 1.17 -10.76
C PRO A 39 9.85 1.66 -12.20
N GLU A 40 10.92 2.22 -12.78
CA GLU A 40 10.93 2.77 -14.14
C GLU A 40 11.05 1.66 -15.20
N ASP A 41 11.66 0.53 -14.84
CA ASP A 41 11.96 -0.57 -15.74
C ASP A 41 11.83 -1.94 -15.07
N ALA A 42 11.83 -2.99 -15.89
CA ALA A 42 11.67 -4.37 -15.45
C ALA A 42 12.81 -4.85 -14.54
N VAL A 43 14.05 -4.45 -14.81
CA VAL A 43 15.23 -4.86 -14.03
C VAL A 43 15.12 -4.29 -12.61
N SER A 44 14.78 -3.01 -12.49
CA SER A 44 14.53 -2.34 -11.22
C SER A 44 13.39 -3.02 -10.44
N ALA A 45 12.30 -3.40 -11.12
CA ALA A 45 11.19 -4.11 -10.50
C ALA A 45 11.57 -5.54 -10.03
N MET A 46 12.39 -6.26 -10.78
CA MET A 46 12.88 -7.58 -10.41
C MET A 46 13.86 -7.52 -9.24
N ASN A 47 14.77 -6.54 -9.24
CA ASN A 47 15.72 -6.33 -8.14
C ASN A 47 15.03 -5.91 -6.84
N ALA A 48 13.83 -5.33 -6.94
CA ALA A 48 13.01 -5.00 -5.79
C ALA A 48 12.40 -6.24 -5.09
N MET A 49 12.55 -7.45 -5.64
CA MET A 49 11.92 -8.67 -5.12
C MET A 49 12.94 -9.75 -4.76
N GLN A 50 12.68 -10.45 -3.65
CA GLN A 50 13.34 -11.69 -3.28
C GLN A 50 12.28 -12.74 -2.95
N GLY A 51 12.10 -13.71 -3.84
CA GLY A 51 10.97 -14.64 -3.76
C GLY A 51 9.64 -13.90 -3.91
N GLU A 52 8.77 -13.98 -2.89
CA GLU A 52 7.46 -13.31 -2.86
C GLU A 52 7.47 -11.96 -2.11
N GLN A 53 8.62 -11.58 -1.54
CA GLN A 53 8.78 -10.39 -0.72
C GLN A 53 9.40 -9.25 -1.51
N ILE A 54 8.87 -8.05 -1.33
CA ILE A 54 9.50 -6.82 -1.82
C ILE A 54 10.61 -6.46 -0.83
N VAL A 55 11.85 -6.43 -1.30
CA VAL A 55 13.07 -6.14 -0.53
C VAL A 55 13.69 -4.79 -0.88
N ASP A 56 13.09 -4.04 -1.82
CA ASP A 56 13.52 -2.68 -2.13
C ASP A 56 13.61 -1.83 -0.85
N PRO A 57 14.77 -1.24 -0.54
CA PRO A 57 14.96 -0.51 0.72
C PRO A 57 13.97 0.63 0.91
N ALA A 58 13.65 1.39 -0.15
CA ALA A 58 12.73 2.51 -0.06
C ALA A 58 11.29 2.02 0.20
N TYR A 59 10.87 0.91 -0.42
CA TYR A 59 9.59 0.27 -0.14
C TYR A 59 9.51 -0.24 1.31
N VAL A 60 10.55 -0.93 1.80
CA VAL A 60 10.58 -1.50 3.15
C VAL A 60 10.57 -0.39 4.20
N GLU A 61 11.40 0.64 4.02
CA GLU A 61 11.45 1.81 4.90
C GLU A 61 10.08 2.51 4.93
N PHE A 62 9.46 2.74 3.76
CA PHE A 62 8.17 3.41 3.69
C PHE A 62 7.04 2.56 4.30
N THR A 63 7.10 1.23 4.17
CA THR A 63 6.18 0.31 4.85
C THR A 63 6.26 0.48 6.37
N GLN A 64 7.47 0.60 6.91
CA GLN A 64 7.67 0.86 8.34
C GLN A 64 7.11 2.23 8.75
N LYS A 65 7.37 3.29 7.97
CA LYS A 65 6.80 4.63 8.23
C LYS A 65 5.26 4.62 8.29
N ILE A 66 4.60 3.89 7.39
CA ILE A 66 3.13 3.73 7.42
C ILE A 66 2.69 2.96 8.67
N ALA A 67 3.43 1.92 9.08
CA ALA A 67 3.11 1.14 10.28
C ALA A 67 3.27 1.98 11.55
N ASP A 68 4.34 2.76 11.66
CA ASP A 68 4.62 3.65 12.78
C ASP A 68 3.55 4.74 12.90
N GLU A 69 3.18 5.37 11.78
CA GLU A 69 2.11 6.38 11.78
C GLU A 69 0.75 5.76 12.14
N ARG A 70 0.45 4.53 11.70
CA ARG A 70 -0.76 3.81 12.14
C ARG A 70 -0.75 3.57 13.65
N ALA A 71 0.38 3.18 14.22
CA ALA A 71 0.51 2.96 15.66
C ALA A 71 0.31 4.27 16.43
N ALA A 72 0.93 5.37 15.99
CA ALA A 72 0.77 6.70 16.60
C ALA A 72 -0.69 7.18 16.56
N ILE A 73 -1.40 6.95 15.46
CA ILE A 73 -2.82 7.28 15.31
C ILE A 73 -3.70 6.44 16.26
N ILE A 74 -3.40 5.15 16.40
CA ILE A 74 -4.13 4.25 17.33
C ILE A 74 -3.92 4.71 18.77
N GLU A 75 -2.69 5.02 19.16
CA GLU A 75 -2.35 5.55 20.48
C GLU A 75 -3.09 6.87 20.75
N LEU A 76 -3.09 7.78 19.77
CA LEU A 76 -3.82 9.04 19.85
C LEU A 76 -5.33 8.84 20.08
N ASN A 77 -5.89 7.77 19.54
CA ASN A 77 -7.30 7.40 19.69
C ASN A 77 -7.58 6.49 20.90
N GLY A 78 -6.70 6.48 21.91
CA GLY A 78 -6.92 5.71 23.14
C GLY A 78 -6.67 4.20 22.99
N GLY A 79 -5.91 3.79 21.97
CA GLY A 79 -5.55 2.38 21.73
C GLY A 79 -6.45 1.65 20.73
N GLU A 80 -7.46 2.32 20.17
CA GLU A 80 -8.36 1.74 19.18
C GLU A 80 -8.14 2.33 17.79
N LYS A 81 -8.38 1.54 16.75
CA LYS A 81 -8.32 2.03 15.37
C LYS A 81 -9.48 3.00 15.09
N PRO A 82 -9.22 4.25 14.70
CA PRO A 82 -10.28 5.22 14.45
C PRO A 82 -11.06 4.90 13.15
N PRO A 83 -12.38 5.14 13.10
CA PRO A 83 -13.17 5.01 11.89
C PRO A 83 -12.86 6.13 10.89
N THR A 84 -12.65 5.77 9.62
CA THR A 84 -12.14 6.69 8.57
C THR A 84 -13.17 7.11 7.53
N ILE A 85 -14.39 6.57 7.57
CA ILE A 85 -15.44 6.80 6.55
C ILE A 85 -16.74 7.36 7.13
N GLU A 86 -16.87 7.36 8.46
CA GLU A 86 -18.07 7.84 9.13
C GLU A 86 -17.92 9.32 9.44
N PRO A 87 -18.99 10.12 9.31
CA PRO A 87 -18.96 11.51 9.75
C PRO A 87 -18.84 11.61 11.28
N ILE A 88 -18.37 12.76 11.75
CA ILE A 88 -18.31 13.12 13.16
C ILE A 88 -19.51 14.01 13.48
N GLY A 89 -20.29 13.64 14.48
CA GLY A 89 -21.33 14.52 15.03
C GLY A 89 -20.69 15.74 15.70
N ILE A 90 -21.18 16.93 15.38
CA ILE A 90 -20.67 18.18 15.96
C ILE A 90 -21.70 18.66 16.99
N ASP A 91 -21.30 18.68 18.25
CA ASP A 91 -22.07 19.26 19.35
C ASP A 91 -21.57 20.70 19.62
N ALA A 92 -22.47 21.62 19.96
CA ALA A 92 -22.12 22.96 20.39
C ALA A 92 -21.37 22.97 21.74
N SER A 93 -21.47 21.89 22.52
CA SER A 93 -20.81 21.76 23.84
C SER A 93 -19.30 21.52 23.76
N VAL A 94 -18.76 21.06 22.61
CA VAL A 94 -17.31 20.80 22.45
C VAL A 94 -16.53 22.07 22.09
N PRO A 95 -15.22 22.17 22.40
CA PRO A 95 -14.43 23.36 22.08
C PRO A 95 -14.43 23.70 20.58
N PRO A 96 -14.39 25.00 20.20
CA PRO A 96 -14.41 25.42 18.80
C PRO A 96 -13.33 24.77 17.92
N ALA A 97 -12.13 24.55 18.46
CA ALA A 97 -11.04 23.86 17.75
C ALA A 97 -11.43 22.42 17.36
N VAL A 98 -12.11 21.69 18.26
CA VAL A 98 -12.61 20.33 17.98
C VAL A 98 -13.71 20.37 16.91
N GLN A 99 -14.62 21.34 17.00
CA GLN A 99 -15.68 21.53 16.00
C GLN A 99 -15.10 21.85 14.61
N ASN A 100 -14.05 22.67 14.54
CA ASN A 100 -13.39 23.03 13.29
C ASN A 100 -12.80 21.81 12.59
N ILE A 101 -12.02 20.99 13.31
CA ILE A 101 -11.41 19.78 12.74
C ILE A 101 -12.50 18.79 12.30
N ALA A 102 -13.55 18.61 13.11
CA ALA A 102 -14.68 17.75 12.76
C ALA A 102 -15.39 18.20 11.47
N ARG A 103 -15.59 19.52 11.29
CA ARG A 103 -16.17 20.08 10.06
C ARG A 103 -15.28 19.82 8.84
N GLU A 104 -13.98 20.05 8.94
CA GLU A 104 -13.04 19.82 7.84
C GLU A 104 -12.97 18.34 7.46
N PHE A 105 -12.93 17.45 8.45
CA PHE A 105 -13.01 16.01 8.20
C PHE A 105 -14.32 15.61 7.52
N ASN A 106 -15.47 16.11 7.98
CA ASN A 106 -16.75 15.84 7.34
C ASN A 106 -16.82 16.39 5.91
N ALA A 107 -16.23 17.56 5.64
CA ALA A 107 -16.14 18.12 4.30
C ALA A 107 -15.27 17.25 3.37
N TYR A 108 -14.17 16.72 3.90
CA TYR A 108 -13.34 15.73 3.19
C TYR A 108 -14.17 14.48 2.84
N LEU A 109 -14.89 13.90 3.80
CA LEU A 109 -15.73 12.72 3.56
C LEU A 109 -16.82 12.98 2.53
N ALA A 110 -17.51 14.12 2.63
CA ALA A 110 -18.55 14.50 1.68
C ALA A 110 -17.99 14.59 0.24
N SER A 111 -16.76 15.10 0.09
CA SER A 111 -16.09 15.25 -1.21
C SER A 111 -15.48 13.94 -1.75
N ASN A 112 -15.29 12.94 -0.90
CA ASN A 112 -14.56 11.70 -1.21
C ASN A 112 -15.36 10.45 -0.83
N SER A 113 -16.65 10.43 -1.19
CA SER A 113 -17.56 9.30 -0.89
C SER A 113 -18.25 8.76 -2.16
N GLY A 114 -18.81 7.55 -2.04
CA GLY A 114 -19.57 6.92 -3.11
C GLY A 114 -18.74 6.70 -4.38
N LYS A 115 -19.11 7.38 -5.48
CA LYS A 115 -18.41 7.25 -6.77
C LYS A 115 -17.01 7.89 -6.76
N ASP A 116 -16.81 8.84 -5.85
CA ASP A 116 -15.59 9.62 -5.68
C ASP A 116 -14.74 9.09 -4.51
N ASP A 117 -15.14 7.97 -3.90
CA ASP A 117 -14.34 7.24 -2.91
C ASP A 117 -12.94 6.91 -3.50
N PRO A 118 -11.84 7.33 -2.84
CA PRO A 118 -10.49 7.18 -3.36
C PRO A 118 -10.12 5.73 -3.65
N ARG A 119 -10.50 4.80 -2.76
CA ARG A 119 -10.20 3.37 -2.96
C ARG A 119 -10.94 2.80 -4.16
N ALA A 120 -12.23 3.11 -4.30
CA ALA A 120 -13.03 2.67 -5.43
C ALA A 120 -12.53 3.27 -6.76
N ALA A 121 -12.19 4.56 -6.76
CA ALA A 121 -11.65 5.26 -7.93
C ALA A 121 -10.30 4.67 -8.37
N LEU A 122 -9.37 4.44 -7.43
CA LEU A 122 -8.09 3.81 -7.73
C LEU A 122 -8.26 2.36 -8.19
N GLY A 123 -9.15 1.61 -7.54
CA GLY A 123 -9.46 0.23 -7.91
C GLY A 123 -9.97 0.10 -9.35
N LYS A 124 -10.75 1.06 -9.86
CA LYS A 124 -11.20 1.06 -11.26
C LYS A 124 -10.03 1.29 -12.22
N ARG A 125 -9.18 2.28 -11.94
CA ARG A 125 -8.03 2.63 -12.79
C ARG A 125 -7.00 1.50 -12.85
N THR A 126 -6.67 0.92 -11.69
CA THR A 126 -5.74 -0.21 -11.63
C THR A 126 -6.28 -1.43 -12.35
N ARG A 127 -7.55 -1.83 -12.15
CA ARG A 127 -8.15 -2.92 -12.94
C ARG A 127 -8.08 -2.67 -14.45
N TRP A 128 -8.22 -1.41 -14.88
CA TRP A 128 -8.10 -1.07 -16.30
C TRP A 128 -6.66 -1.24 -16.80
N VAL A 129 -5.65 -0.73 -16.09
CA VAL A 129 -4.22 -0.95 -16.42
C VAL A 129 -3.94 -2.45 -16.49
N LYS A 130 -4.38 -3.20 -15.46
CA LYS A 130 -4.20 -4.64 -15.35
C LYS A 130 -4.79 -5.38 -16.55
N LYS A 131 -6.03 -5.05 -16.92
CA LYS A 131 -6.72 -5.69 -18.05
C LYS A 131 -6.08 -5.32 -19.39
N ALA A 132 -5.85 -4.03 -19.64
CA ALA A 132 -5.38 -3.54 -20.93
C ALA A 132 -4.03 -4.15 -21.34
N MET A 133 -3.13 -4.34 -20.38
CA MET A 133 -1.80 -4.92 -20.63
C MET A 133 -1.75 -6.43 -20.35
N GLY A 134 -2.43 -6.90 -19.30
CA GLY A 134 -2.49 -8.31 -18.93
C GLY A 134 -3.02 -9.21 -20.04
N ASP A 135 -4.10 -8.81 -20.73
CA ASP A 135 -4.66 -9.60 -21.84
C ASP A 135 -3.64 -9.77 -22.99
N ARG A 136 -2.81 -8.74 -23.25
CA ARG A 136 -1.74 -8.78 -24.26
C ARG A 136 -0.59 -9.68 -23.81
N GLN A 137 -0.18 -9.58 -22.54
CA GLN A 137 0.87 -10.41 -21.95
C GLN A 137 0.48 -11.90 -21.94
N ILE A 138 -0.75 -12.24 -21.56
CA ILE A 138 -1.29 -13.61 -21.61
C ILE A 138 -1.29 -14.12 -23.04
N GLY A 139 -1.73 -13.30 -24.00
CA GLY A 139 -1.77 -13.64 -25.41
C GLY A 139 -0.39 -13.99 -25.98
N ILE A 140 0.67 -13.34 -25.51
CA ILE A 140 2.04 -13.66 -25.91
C ILE A 140 2.55 -14.89 -25.17
N THR A 141 2.31 -14.98 -23.86
CA THR A 141 2.73 -16.12 -23.03
C THR A 141 2.19 -17.44 -23.57
N LYS A 142 0.93 -17.47 -24.04
CA LYS A 142 0.32 -18.65 -24.69
C LYS A 142 0.94 -19.03 -26.04
N LYS A 143 1.65 -18.11 -26.70
CA LYS A 143 2.33 -18.37 -27.98
C LYS A 143 3.77 -18.80 -27.79
N LEU A 144 4.36 -18.56 -26.61
CA LEU A 144 5.70 -19.03 -26.30
C LEU A 144 5.71 -20.56 -26.28
N GLN A 145 6.67 -21.13 -26.99
CA GLN A 145 6.93 -22.56 -26.91
C GLN A 145 7.67 -22.87 -25.60
N PRO A 146 7.24 -23.87 -24.82
CA PRO A 146 7.91 -24.22 -23.57
C PRO A 146 9.38 -24.58 -23.83
N CYS A 147 10.29 -23.97 -23.07
CA CYS A 147 11.71 -24.35 -23.06
C CYS A 147 12.27 -24.14 -21.66
N PRO A 148 12.94 -25.14 -21.06
CA PRO A 148 13.64 -24.97 -19.78
C PRO A 148 14.73 -23.90 -19.92
N ASP A 149 14.90 -23.05 -18.91
CA ASP A 149 15.96 -22.03 -18.92
C ASP A 149 17.24 -22.62 -18.26
N PRO A 150 18.43 -22.56 -18.89
CA PRO A 150 18.72 -22.03 -20.22
C PRO A 150 18.19 -22.91 -21.37
N CYS A 151 17.54 -22.29 -22.36
CA CYS A 151 16.92 -23.00 -23.48
C CYS A 151 17.96 -23.66 -24.40
N GLN A 152 18.01 -25.00 -24.40
CA GLN A 152 18.96 -25.77 -25.21
C GLN A 152 18.51 -25.97 -26.67
N ASN A 153 17.24 -25.71 -27.00
CA ASN A 153 16.73 -25.84 -28.36
C ASN A 153 16.83 -24.50 -29.12
N ALA A 154 17.83 -24.38 -29.99
CA ALA A 154 18.11 -23.16 -30.74
C ALA A 154 16.93 -22.69 -31.63
N ALA A 155 16.14 -23.61 -32.19
CA ALA A 155 14.99 -23.25 -33.02
C ALA A 155 13.84 -22.67 -32.19
N VAL A 156 13.59 -23.26 -31.01
CA VAL A 156 12.61 -22.76 -30.03
C VAL A 156 13.07 -21.41 -29.48
N ALA A 157 14.35 -21.29 -29.11
CA ALA A 157 14.93 -20.03 -28.64
C ALA A 157 14.78 -18.91 -29.66
N ALA A 158 15.10 -19.15 -30.94
CA ALA A 158 14.94 -18.18 -32.01
C ALA A 158 13.46 -17.81 -32.27
N SER A 159 12.54 -18.78 -32.18
CA SER A 159 11.10 -18.54 -32.33
C SER A 159 10.53 -17.69 -31.19
N ASN A 160 10.94 -17.99 -29.95
CA ASN A 160 10.50 -17.26 -28.75
C ASN A 160 11.11 -15.86 -28.65
N GLN A 161 12.31 -15.62 -29.20
CA GLN A 161 13.01 -14.33 -29.08
C GLN A 161 12.13 -13.13 -29.48
N LYS A 162 11.41 -13.22 -30.61
CA LYS A 162 10.52 -12.14 -31.06
C LYS A 162 9.35 -11.91 -30.11
N LEU A 163 8.83 -12.97 -29.49
CA LEU A 163 7.73 -12.89 -28.52
C LEU A 163 8.22 -12.31 -27.19
N LEU A 164 9.42 -12.68 -26.73
CA LEU A 164 10.04 -12.13 -25.53
C LEU A 164 10.26 -10.61 -25.66
N LEU A 165 10.81 -10.14 -26.78
CA LEU A 165 10.95 -8.70 -27.08
C LEU A 165 9.60 -7.96 -27.08
N GLN A 166 8.51 -8.62 -27.50
CA GLN A 166 7.16 -8.04 -27.42
C GLN A 166 6.65 -7.96 -25.98
N ARG A 167 6.95 -8.94 -25.13
CA ARG A 167 6.58 -8.93 -23.71
C ARG A 167 7.30 -7.81 -22.97
N GLU A 168 8.60 -7.68 -23.19
CA GLU A 168 9.42 -6.59 -22.63
C GLU A 168 8.87 -5.22 -23.03
N LYS A 169 8.53 -5.03 -24.32
CA LYS A 169 7.93 -3.78 -24.78
C LYS A 169 6.60 -3.47 -24.10
N ILE A 170 5.72 -4.47 -23.93
CA ILE A 170 4.44 -4.27 -23.24
C ILE A 170 4.67 -4.00 -21.75
N LEU A 171 5.63 -4.67 -21.12
CA LEU A 171 5.98 -4.44 -19.73
C LEU A 171 6.50 -3.01 -19.52
N SER A 172 7.36 -2.50 -20.41
CA SER A 172 7.80 -1.10 -20.40
C SER A 172 6.60 -0.15 -20.46
N THR A 173 5.69 -0.33 -21.43
CA THR A 173 4.48 0.50 -21.53
C THR A 173 3.59 0.39 -20.30
N GLU A 174 3.53 -0.79 -19.68
CA GLU A 174 2.74 -0.98 -18.47
C GLU A 174 3.34 -0.23 -17.27
N LEU A 175 4.66 -0.30 -17.09
CA LEU A 175 5.37 0.45 -16.04
C LEU A 175 5.24 1.98 -16.24
N GLU A 176 5.28 2.45 -17.49
CA GLU A 176 4.97 3.85 -17.82
C GLU A 176 3.55 4.24 -17.38
N MET A 177 2.56 3.36 -17.60
CA MET A 177 1.18 3.61 -17.17
C MET A 177 1.01 3.58 -15.65
N TRP A 178 1.75 2.72 -14.94
CA TRP A 178 1.79 2.72 -13.48
C TRP A 178 2.40 4.01 -12.93
N ASN A 179 3.50 4.48 -13.52
CA ASN A 179 4.13 5.75 -13.17
C ASN A 179 3.22 6.96 -13.47
N ALA A 180 2.56 6.97 -14.61
CA ALA A 180 1.57 8.00 -14.95
C ALA A 180 0.42 8.01 -13.95
N LEU A 181 -0.13 6.83 -13.61
CA LEU A 181 -1.18 6.70 -12.60
C LEU A 181 -0.71 7.19 -11.23
N PHE A 182 0.51 6.86 -10.81
CA PHE A 182 1.11 7.32 -9.57
C PHE A 182 1.21 8.86 -9.53
N GLY A 183 1.78 9.46 -10.58
CA GLY A 183 1.94 10.91 -10.69
C GLY A 183 0.60 11.64 -10.67
N ASP A 184 -0.38 11.15 -11.44
CA ASP A 184 -1.73 11.71 -11.47
C ASP A 184 -2.44 11.58 -10.13
N TRP A 185 -2.31 10.43 -9.46
CA TRP A 185 -2.90 10.19 -8.15
C TRP A 185 -2.31 11.12 -7.10
N LYS A 186 -0.97 11.19 -7.03
CA LYS A 186 -0.24 12.08 -6.13
C LYS A 186 -0.67 13.53 -6.35
N LYS A 187 -0.67 14.00 -7.59
CA LYS A 187 -1.08 15.36 -7.95
C LYS A 187 -2.52 15.68 -7.54
N LYS A 188 -3.45 14.72 -7.73
CA LYS A 188 -4.87 14.90 -7.41
C LYS A 188 -5.12 14.95 -5.89
N HIS A 189 -4.46 14.08 -5.12
CA HIS A 189 -4.78 13.88 -3.70
C HIS A 189 -3.86 14.68 -2.75
N MET A 190 -2.69 15.13 -3.19
CA MET A 190 -1.78 15.97 -2.39
C MET A 190 -2.45 17.22 -1.80
N PRO A 191 -3.27 18.00 -2.55
CA PRO A 191 -3.93 19.17 -1.99
C PRO A 191 -4.83 18.86 -0.78
N ALA A 192 -5.49 17.69 -0.77
CA ALA A 192 -6.34 17.28 0.35
C ALA A 192 -5.49 16.97 1.60
N VAL A 193 -4.37 16.27 1.43
CA VAL A 193 -3.43 15.96 2.52
C VAL A 193 -2.77 17.23 3.08
N VAL A 194 -2.33 18.15 2.21
CA VAL A 194 -1.78 19.45 2.63
C VAL A 194 -2.81 20.26 3.41
N THR A 195 -4.05 20.32 2.90
CA THR A 195 -5.13 21.04 3.58
C THR A 195 -5.40 20.44 4.95
N ALA A 196 -5.46 19.10 5.05
CA ALA A 196 -5.65 18.42 6.32
C ALA A 196 -4.51 18.72 7.31
N GLN A 197 -3.25 18.64 6.88
CA GLN A 197 -2.09 18.96 7.73
C GLN A 197 -2.19 20.39 8.27
N LEU A 198 -2.41 21.38 7.40
CA LEU A 198 -2.57 22.79 7.80
C LEU A 198 -3.71 22.99 8.80
N ARG A 199 -4.83 22.26 8.64
CA ARG A 199 -5.97 22.35 9.55
C ARG A 199 -5.72 21.68 10.89
N LEU A 200 -5.00 20.56 10.91
CA LEU A 200 -4.59 19.90 12.14
C LEU A 200 -3.62 20.78 12.93
N ASP A 201 -2.62 21.37 12.27
CA ASP A 201 -1.64 22.26 12.90
C ASP A 201 -2.29 23.52 13.47
N ALA A 202 -3.20 24.14 12.68
CA ALA A 202 -3.92 25.34 13.11
C ALA A 202 -4.88 25.11 14.29
N ASN A 203 -5.22 23.86 14.60
CA ASN A 203 -6.12 23.49 15.69
C ASN A 203 -5.44 22.52 16.67
N ALA A 204 -4.11 22.60 16.85
CA ALA A 204 -3.33 21.71 17.72
C ALA A 204 -3.86 21.63 19.16
N ASP A 205 -4.44 22.72 19.67
CA ASP A 205 -5.07 22.78 21.00
C ASP A 205 -6.24 21.79 21.19
N ALA A 206 -6.85 21.31 20.10
CA ALA A 206 -7.87 20.26 20.17
C ALA A 206 -7.33 18.98 20.82
N ALA A 207 -6.03 18.69 20.70
CA ALA A 207 -5.40 17.50 21.27
C ALA A 207 -5.40 17.48 22.82
N GLN A 208 -5.69 18.62 23.48
CA GLN A 208 -5.76 18.71 24.94
C GLN A 208 -6.97 17.97 25.53
N THR A 209 -7.98 17.64 24.71
CA THR A 209 -9.17 16.91 25.14
C THR A 209 -9.22 15.53 24.51
N GLU A 210 -9.84 14.56 25.18
CA GLU A 210 -10.03 13.22 24.63
C GLU A 210 -10.85 13.24 23.33
N ALA A 211 -11.96 13.99 23.33
CA ALA A 211 -12.78 14.18 22.14
C ALA A 211 -11.98 14.77 20.98
N GLY A 212 -11.16 15.79 21.23
CA GLY A 212 -10.33 16.39 20.18
C GLY A 212 -9.22 15.46 19.66
N ARG A 213 -8.58 14.67 20.53
CA ARG A 213 -7.63 13.62 20.10
C ARG A 213 -8.29 12.60 19.18
N ALA A 214 -9.49 12.12 19.53
CA ALA A 214 -10.24 11.18 18.70
C ALA A 214 -10.59 11.76 17.31
N VAL A 215 -11.01 13.03 17.26
CA VAL A 215 -11.30 13.72 15.99
C VAL A 215 -10.02 13.87 15.14
N ILE A 216 -8.90 14.29 15.74
CA ILE A 216 -7.60 14.38 15.06
C ILE A 216 -7.20 13.00 14.52
N ALA A 217 -7.27 11.96 15.33
CA ALA A 217 -6.89 10.61 14.94
C ALA A 217 -7.69 10.09 13.74
N ARG A 218 -9.01 10.35 13.70
CA ARG A 218 -9.87 10.01 12.56
C ARG A 218 -9.44 10.73 11.28
N TYR A 219 -9.15 12.03 11.37
CA TYR A 219 -8.73 12.79 10.18
C TYR A 219 -7.35 12.34 9.69
N ARG A 220 -6.38 12.18 10.61
CA ARG A 220 -5.05 11.62 10.28
C ARG A 220 -5.15 10.24 9.65
N ALA A 221 -6.00 9.35 10.18
CA ALA A 221 -6.21 8.01 9.64
C ALA A 221 -6.76 8.03 8.21
N ALA A 222 -7.68 8.95 7.91
CA ALA A 222 -8.21 9.12 6.56
C ALA A 222 -7.13 9.63 5.58
N MET A 223 -6.27 10.57 6.00
CA MET A 223 -5.15 11.03 5.17
C MET A 223 -4.09 9.94 4.98
N LEU A 224 -3.80 9.16 6.03
CA LEU A 224 -2.89 8.03 5.92
C LEU A 224 -3.42 6.95 4.95
N ASN A 225 -4.74 6.80 4.82
CA ASN A 225 -5.32 5.94 3.80
C ASN A 225 -5.04 6.47 2.39
N GLU A 226 -5.09 7.78 2.15
CA GLU A 226 -4.74 8.38 0.85
C GLU A 226 -3.27 8.11 0.49
N ILE A 227 -2.38 8.28 1.47
CA ILE A 227 -0.95 7.96 1.32
C ILE A 227 -0.73 6.46 1.07
N SER A 228 -1.43 5.61 1.82
CA SER A 228 -1.38 4.14 1.65
C SER A 228 -1.89 3.72 0.26
N LEU A 229 -2.92 4.40 -0.27
CA LEU A 229 -3.44 4.15 -1.61
C LEU A 229 -2.40 4.53 -2.68
N LEU A 230 -1.74 5.69 -2.56
CA LEU A 230 -0.64 6.05 -3.45
C LEU A 230 0.49 5.00 -3.42
N PHE A 231 0.88 4.55 -2.22
CA PHE A 231 1.91 3.52 -2.04
C PHE A 231 1.50 2.16 -2.64
N SER A 232 0.20 1.81 -2.61
CA SER A 232 -0.30 0.56 -3.21
C SER A 232 -0.12 0.48 -4.74
N ILE A 233 0.04 1.63 -5.40
CA ILE A 233 0.34 1.70 -6.85
C ILE A 233 1.75 1.16 -7.11
N THR A 234 2.72 1.56 -6.29
CA THR A 234 4.11 1.07 -6.33
C THR A 234 4.17 -0.43 -6.05
N ASP A 235 3.48 -0.91 -5.00
CA ASP A 235 3.36 -2.34 -4.71
C ASP A 235 2.79 -3.13 -5.91
N SER A 236 1.69 -2.64 -6.49
CA SER A 236 1.04 -3.27 -7.64
C SER A 236 1.96 -3.34 -8.86
N ALA A 237 2.73 -2.28 -9.12
CA ALA A 237 3.65 -2.22 -10.26
C ALA A 237 4.80 -3.23 -10.11
N ILE A 238 5.45 -3.27 -8.94
CA ILE A 238 6.54 -4.22 -8.67
C ILE A 238 6.04 -5.66 -8.84
N ARG A 239 4.94 -6.01 -8.17
CA ARG A 239 4.40 -7.40 -8.22
C ARG A 239 3.96 -7.80 -9.62
N ARG A 240 3.43 -6.87 -10.41
CA ARG A 240 3.03 -7.16 -11.80
C ARG A 240 4.19 -7.35 -12.74
N ALA A 241 5.24 -6.55 -12.63
CA ALA A 241 6.45 -6.76 -13.43
C ALA A 241 7.03 -8.16 -13.20
N VAL A 242 7.12 -8.58 -11.92
CA VAL A 242 7.62 -9.92 -11.57
C VAL A 242 6.71 -11.04 -12.03
N ALA A 243 5.39 -10.88 -11.87
CA ALA A 243 4.43 -11.86 -12.39
C ALA A 243 4.49 -11.98 -13.93
N ILE A 244 4.77 -10.89 -14.63
CA ILE A 244 4.98 -10.91 -16.08
C ILE A 244 6.27 -11.67 -16.39
N GLU A 245 7.41 -11.32 -15.80
CA GLU A 245 8.68 -11.99 -16.10
C GLU A 245 8.61 -13.51 -15.86
N HIS A 246 7.99 -13.95 -14.76
CA HIS A 246 7.86 -15.37 -14.43
C HIS A 246 6.80 -16.15 -15.22
N GLY A 247 6.08 -15.51 -16.15
CA GLY A 247 5.08 -16.18 -16.98
C GLY A 247 3.67 -16.05 -16.42
N LEU A 248 3.06 -14.89 -16.68
CA LEU A 248 1.74 -14.50 -16.20
C LEU A 248 0.66 -15.57 -16.49
N ASP A 249 0.07 -16.14 -15.44
CA ASP A 249 -0.95 -17.21 -15.50
C ASP A 249 -2.39 -16.72 -15.19
N GLY A 250 -2.54 -15.44 -14.82
CA GLY A 250 -3.82 -14.81 -14.48
C GLY A 250 -4.21 -14.91 -12.99
N SER A 251 -3.34 -15.45 -12.13
CA SER A 251 -3.48 -15.45 -10.66
C SER A 251 -2.85 -14.20 -10.03
N GLU A 252 -3.29 -13.02 -10.47
CA GLU A 252 -2.64 -11.77 -10.03
C GLU A 252 -3.02 -11.37 -8.58
N PRO A 253 -2.06 -10.92 -7.76
CA PRO A 253 -2.35 -10.24 -6.51
C PRO A 253 -2.97 -8.84 -6.76
N ASP A 254 -3.99 -8.50 -5.98
CA ASP A 254 -4.61 -7.17 -6.00
C ASP A 254 -4.50 -6.49 -4.63
N SER A 255 -3.43 -5.70 -4.45
CA SER A 255 -3.18 -4.98 -3.20
C SER A 255 -4.20 -3.88 -2.90
N ILE A 256 -5.05 -3.51 -3.87
CA ILE A 256 -6.09 -2.49 -3.69
C ILE A 256 -7.44 -3.09 -3.28
N SER A 257 -7.81 -4.27 -3.78
CA SER A 257 -9.07 -4.92 -3.39
C SER A 257 -8.95 -5.79 -2.14
N GLY A 258 -7.73 -6.16 -1.72
CA GLY A 258 -7.53 -7.18 -0.68
C GLY A 258 -7.98 -8.58 -1.10
N ALA A 259 -8.40 -8.76 -2.36
CA ALA A 259 -8.74 -10.05 -2.93
C ALA A 259 -7.52 -10.58 -3.68
N THR A 260 -6.70 -11.37 -3.00
CA THR A 260 -6.06 -12.49 -3.70
C THR A 260 -7.19 -13.37 -4.20
N ARG A 261 -7.30 -13.57 -5.52
CA ARG A 261 -8.13 -14.68 -6.03
C ARG A 261 -7.63 -15.92 -5.30
N LYS A 262 -8.52 -16.62 -4.60
CA LYS A 262 -8.24 -17.93 -4.03
C LYS A 262 -7.50 -18.74 -5.09
N ALA A 263 -6.27 -19.15 -4.78
CA ALA A 263 -5.59 -20.18 -5.53
C ALA A 263 -6.58 -21.34 -5.67
N SER A 264 -6.81 -21.78 -6.91
CA SER A 264 -7.64 -22.94 -7.17
C SER A 264 -7.01 -24.14 -6.47
N THR A 265 -7.53 -24.50 -5.30
CA THR A 265 -7.22 -25.75 -4.63
C THR A 265 -7.84 -26.88 -5.46
N THR A 266 -7.07 -27.42 -6.39
CA THR A 266 -7.27 -28.79 -6.89
C THR A 266 -6.40 -29.69 -6.01
N PRO A 267 -6.99 -30.56 -5.16
CA PRO A 267 -6.22 -31.60 -4.48
C PRO A 267 -5.76 -32.65 -5.52
N PRO A 268 -4.56 -33.23 -5.39
CA PRO A 268 -4.21 -34.40 -6.19
C PRO A 268 -5.12 -35.57 -5.82
N GLN A 269 -5.70 -36.21 -6.84
CA GLN A 269 -6.13 -37.60 -6.78
C GLN A 269 -5.01 -38.49 -7.29
#